data_AF-A0A257XBE7-F1
#
_entry.id   AF-A0A257XBE7-F1
#
_cell.length_a   1.000
_cell.length_b   1.000
_cell.length_c   1.000
_cell.angle_alpha   90.00
_cell.angle_beta   90.00
_cell.angle_gamma   90.00
#
_symmetry.space_group_name_H-M   'P 1'
#
loop_
_entity.id
_entity.type
_entity.pdbx_description
1 polymer ?
#
loop_
_entity_poly.entity_id
_entity_poly.type
_entity_poly.pdbx_seq_one_letter_code
_entity_poly.pdbx_strand_id
1 'polypeptide(L)'
;MLTAFATRPPGEFDKPVRIQTKISTIPYMEVDKVCSWPMRSEEAMGGRIEGCARVYNAVCYVVLSAIDGVFMTRGKYARLLKHELAHCNGWPSHHPGAQR
;
A
#
# COMPACT_ATOMS: atom_id res chain seq x y z
N MET A 1 18.71 -3.62 7.28
CA MET A 1 17.67 -2.76 6.68
C MET A 1 16.33 -3.30 7.13
N LEU A 2 15.63 -2.59 8.00
CA LEU A 2 14.28 -2.96 8.44
C LEU A 2 13.30 -2.55 7.35
N THR A 3 12.70 -3.51 6.65
CA THR A 3 11.51 -3.26 5.84
C THR A 3 10.37 -2.92 6.80
N ALA A 4 9.79 -1.73 6.69
CA ALA A 4 8.52 -1.44 7.34
C ALA A 4 7.48 -2.40 6.74
N PHE A 5 7.11 -3.45 7.48
CA PHE A 5 6.10 -4.39 7.02
C PHE A 5 4.77 -3.68 6.92
N ALA A 6 4.04 -3.90 5.82
CA ALA A 6 2.65 -3.47 5.70
C ALA A 6 1.83 -3.98 6.90
N THR A 7 1.46 -3.05 7.78
CA THR A 7 0.65 -3.30 8.98
C THR A 7 -0.75 -3.73 8.58
N ARG A 8 -1.43 -4.47 9.46
CA ARG A 8 -2.82 -4.86 9.20
C ARG A 8 -3.75 -3.70 9.55
N PRO A 9 -4.73 -3.39 8.70
CA PRO A 9 -5.70 -2.33 8.99
C PRO A 9 -6.67 -2.75 10.11
N PRO A 10 -7.26 -1.78 10.83
CA PRO A 10 -8.44 -2.02 11.66
C PRO A 10 -9.60 -2.65 10.86
N GLY A 11 -10.45 -3.42 11.54
CA GLY A 11 -11.58 -4.12 10.91
C GLY A 11 -12.56 -3.19 10.18
N GLU A 12 -12.69 -1.94 10.62
CA GLU A 12 -13.57 -0.95 9.97
C GLU A 12 -13.10 -0.52 8.57
N PHE A 13 -11.82 -0.70 8.25
CA PHE A 13 -11.25 -0.43 6.92
C PHE A 13 -10.93 -1.70 6.13
N ASP A 14 -10.92 -2.86 6.80
CA ASP A 14 -10.74 -4.18 6.21
C ASP A 14 -12.05 -4.73 5.60
N LYS A 15 -12.48 -4.12 4.51
CA LYS A 15 -13.74 -4.44 3.84
C LYS A 15 -13.63 -4.25 2.32
N PRO A 16 -14.55 -4.80 1.50
CA PRO A 16 -14.54 -4.57 0.06
C PRO A 16 -14.62 -3.07 -0.28
N VAL A 17 -13.72 -2.61 -1.16
CA VAL A 17 -13.68 -1.22 -1.62
C VAL A 17 -14.89 -0.94 -2.52
N ARG A 18 -15.59 0.16 -2.24
CA ARG A 18 -16.84 0.54 -2.95
C ARG A 18 -16.64 1.51 -4.11
N ILE A 19 -15.48 2.15 -4.19
CA ILE A 19 -15.10 3.05 -5.28
C ILE A 19 -14.33 2.28 -6.35
N GLN A 20 -14.30 2.82 -7.59
CA GLN A 20 -13.51 2.21 -8.65
C GLN A 20 -12.04 2.12 -8.22
N THR A 21 -11.44 0.94 -8.37
CA THR A 21 -10.05 0.70 -7.99
C THR A 21 -9.24 0.31 -9.22
N LYS A 22 -8.10 0.97 -9.42
CA LYS A 22 -7.14 0.67 -10.49
C LYS A 22 -5.84 0.20 -9.84
N ILE A 23 -5.52 -1.07 -10.01
CA ILE A 23 -4.31 -1.68 -9.45
C ILE A 23 -3.28 -1.79 -10.57
N SER A 24 -2.10 -1.23 -10.34
CA SER A 24 -0.94 -1.36 -11.23
C SER A 24 0.16 -2.11 -10.50
N THR A 25 0.79 -3.05 -11.19
CA THR A 25 1.97 -3.75 -10.70
C THR A 25 3.20 -3.31 -11.49
N ILE A 26 4.27 -2.97 -10.78
CA ILE A 26 5.53 -2.50 -11.39
C ILE A 26 6.73 -3.19 -10.75
N PRO A 27 7.93 -3.15 -11.37
CA PRO A 27 9.11 -3.75 -10.78
C PRO A 27 9.39 -3.21 -9.37
N TYR A 28 9.80 -4.07 -8.44
CA TYR A 28 10.08 -3.72 -7.04
C TYR A 28 10.99 -2.48 -6.92
N MET A 29 11.97 -2.37 -7.81
CA MET A 29 12.95 -1.27 -7.83
C MET A 29 12.33 0.11 -8.16
N GLU A 30 11.18 0.14 -8.82
CA GLU A 30 10.53 1.37 -9.29
C GLU A 30 9.44 1.89 -8.35
N VAL A 31 8.96 1.08 -7.41
CA VAL A 31 7.83 1.46 -6.53
C VAL A 31 8.12 2.71 -5.72
N ASP A 32 9.29 2.78 -5.09
CA ASP A 32 9.66 3.93 -4.26
C ASP A 32 9.65 5.24 -5.06
N LYS A 33 10.07 5.21 -6.34
CA LYS A 33 10.04 6.40 -7.21
C LYS A 33 8.61 6.85 -7.54
N VAL A 34 7.72 5.90 -7.80
CA VAL A 34 6.30 6.18 -8.12
C VAL A 34 5.52 6.62 -6.89
N CYS A 35 5.83 6.04 -5.73
CA CYS A 35 5.10 6.28 -4.49
C CYS A 35 5.65 7.44 -3.66
N SER A 36 6.92 7.86 -3.83
CA SER A 36 7.53 8.94 -3.06
C SER A 36 7.06 10.36 -3.47
N TRP A 37 6.39 10.52 -4.61
CA TRP A 37 5.77 11.78 -5.01
C TRP A 37 4.66 11.50 -6.02
N PRO A 38 3.39 11.92 -5.83
CA PRO A 38 2.83 12.77 -4.76
C PRO A 38 2.24 11.98 -3.55
N MET A 39 2.67 10.73 -3.32
CA MET A 39 2.03 9.81 -2.35
C MET A 39 2.86 9.54 -1.07
N ARG A 40 3.84 10.40 -0.76
CA ARG A 40 4.72 10.20 0.41
C ARG A 40 3.96 10.40 1.72
N SER A 41 3.85 9.35 2.55
CA SER A 41 3.49 9.50 3.96
C SER A 41 4.73 9.88 4.79
N GLU A 42 4.53 10.60 5.89
CA GLU A 42 5.59 11.02 6.81
C GLU A 42 6.36 9.83 7.41
N GLU A 43 5.79 8.63 7.41
CA GLU A 43 6.38 7.40 7.96
C GLU A 43 7.44 6.75 7.06
N ALA A 44 7.68 7.28 5.86
CA ALA A 44 8.80 6.87 5.01
C ALA A 44 10.19 7.31 5.54
N MET A 45 10.31 7.70 6.81
CA MET A 45 11.61 8.00 7.44
C MET A 45 12.38 6.71 7.73
N GLY A 46 13.11 6.23 6.72
CA GLY A 46 14.18 5.23 6.86
C GLY A 46 13.88 3.85 6.27
N GLY A 47 12.67 3.63 5.75
CA GLY A 47 12.25 2.39 5.08
C GLY A 47 11.96 2.58 3.58
N ARG A 48 12.00 1.49 2.81
CA ARG A 48 11.60 1.47 1.39
C ARG A 48 10.08 1.38 1.29
N ILE A 49 9.47 2.17 0.40
CA ILE A 49 8.04 2.04 0.08
C ILE A 49 7.83 0.82 -0.84
N GLU A 50 6.96 -0.10 -0.43
CA GLU A 50 6.70 -1.36 -1.16
C GLU A 50 5.42 -1.33 -2.01
N GLY A 51 4.55 -0.38 -1.71
CA GLY A 51 3.29 -0.07 -2.38
C GLY A 51 2.72 1.26 -1.90
N CYS A 52 1.70 1.76 -2.58
CA CYS A 52 0.96 2.94 -2.16
C CYS A 52 -0.44 2.95 -2.77
N ALA A 53 -1.34 3.68 -2.11
CA ALA A 53 -2.67 3.98 -2.62
C ALA A 53 -3.00 5.46 -2.53
N ARG A 54 -3.80 5.96 -3.49
CA ARG A 54 -4.34 7.31 -3.47
C ARG A 54 -5.73 7.36 -4.08
N VAL A 55 -6.64 8.06 -3.41
CA VAL A 55 -7.94 8.40 -3.97
C VAL A 55 -7.84 9.75 -4.68
N TYR A 56 -8.27 9.80 -5.94
CA TYR A 56 -8.35 11.02 -6.74
C TYR A 56 -9.58 10.94 -7.66
N ASN A 57 -10.43 11.98 -7.66
CA ASN A 57 -11.67 12.04 -8.45
C ASN A 57 -12.53 10.76 -8.34
N ALA A 58 -12.78 10.29 -7.11
CA ALA A 58 -13.55 9.08 -6.81
C ALA A 58 -12.99 7.75 -7.38
N VAL A 59 -11.74 7.73 -7.83
CA VAL A 59 -11.01 6.51 -8.21
C VAL A 59 -9.87 6.29 -7.22
N CYS A 60 -9.74 5.06 -6.70
CA CYS A 60 -8.55 4.66 -5.96
C CYS A 60 -7.50 4.08 -6.91
N TYR A 61 -6.31 4.65 -6.89
CA TYR A 61 -5.15 4.15 -7.61
C TYR A 61 -4.25 3.43 -6.62
N VAL A 62 -3.90 2.19 -6.92
CA VAL A 62 -3.04 1.35 -6.10
C VAL A 62 -1.85 0.92 -6.94
N VAL A 63 -0.64 1.14 -6.41
CA VAL A 63 0.61 0.69 -7.01
C VAL A 63 1.24 -0.34 -6.09
N LEU A 64 1.57 -1.51 -6.64
CA LEU A 64 2.22 -2.60 -5.92
C LEU A 64 3.47 -3.06 -6.65
N SER A 65 4.42 -3.59 -5.90
CA SER A 65 5.51 -4.37 -6.50
C SER A 65 4.95 -5.63 -7.16
N ALA A 66 5.42 -5.95 -8.36
CA ALA A 66 5.13 -7.22 -9.03
C ALA A 66 5.72 -8.39 -8.22
N ILE A 67 5.05 -9.55 -8.27
CA ILE A 67 5.53 -10.77 -7.61
C ILE A 67 6.76 -11.28 -8.37
N ASP A 68 7.91 -11.32 -7.70
CA ASP A 68 9.18 -11.81 -8.25
C ASP A 68 9.72 -13.04 -7.50
N GLY A 69 9.08 -13.42 -6.39
CA GLY A 69 9.48 -14.56 -5.55
C GLY A 69 10.68 -14.29 -4.63
N VAL A 70 11.36 -13.15 -4.77
CA VAL A 70 12.55 -12.78 -4.00
C VAL A 70 12.23 -11.62 -3.05
N PHE A 71 11.85 -10.46 -3.59
CA PHE A 71 11.50 -9.28 -2.82
C PHE A 71 10.00 -9.20 -2.54
N MET A 72 9.18 -9.75 -3.43
CA MET A 72 7.72 -9.80 -3.34
C MET A 72 7.22 -11.23 -3.56
N THR A 73 6.82 -11.88 -2.47
CA THR A 73 6.17 -13.20 -2.49
C THR A 73 4.64 -13.04 -2.58
N ARG A 74 3.92 -14.11 -2.94
CA ARG A 74 2.43 -14.10 -2.96
C ARG A 74 1.82 -13.69 -1.62
N GLY A 75 2.35 -14.20 -0.51
CA GLY A 75 1.85 -13.88 0.83
C GLY A 75 2.11 -12.41 1.21
N LYS A 76 3.28 -11.88 0.85
CA LYS A 76 3.61 -10.47 1.06
C LYS A 76 2.72 -9.57 0.19
N TYR A 77 2.52 -9.93 -1.08
CA TYR A 77 1.64 -9.23 -2.00
C TYR A 77 0.21 -9.16 -1.48
N ALA A 78 -0.35 -10.28 -1.03
CA ALA A 78 -1.72 -10.32 -0.50
C ALA A 78 -1.87 -9.42 0.74
N ARG A 79 -0.87 -9.41 1.64
CA ARG A 79 -0.87 -8.54 2.82
C ARG A 79 -0.77 -7.06 2.43
N LEU A 80 0.13 -6.73 1.51
CA LEU A 80 0.33 -5.37 1.05
C LEU A 80 -0.90 -4.86 0.30
N LEU A 81 -1.48 -5.66 -0.60
CA LEU A 81 -2.74 -5.31 -1.27
C LEU A 81 -3.85 -5.01 -0.26
N LYS A 82 -3.97 -5.82 0.80
CA LYS A 82 -4.96 -5.59 1.86
C LYS A 82 -4.72 -4.26 2.59
N HIS A 83 -3.46 -3.93 2.87
CA HIS A 83 -3.05 -2.65 3.45
C HIS A 83 -3.43 -1.48 2.53
N GLU A 84 -3.05 -1.53 1.25
CA GLU A 84 -3.33 -0.47 0.29
C GLU A 84 -4.84 -0.28 0.02
N LEU A 85 -5.62 -1.36 -0.03
CA LEU A 85 -7.07 -1.27 -0.19
C LEU A 85 -7.76 -0.64 1.03
N ALA A 86 -7.19 -0.78 2.24
CA ALA A 86 -7.74 -0.10 3.41
C ALA A 86 -7.62 1.43 3.30
N HIS A 87 -6.54 1.95 2.71
CA HIS A 87 -6.44 3.37 2.37
C HIS A 87 -7.54 3.81 1.38
N CYS A 88 -7.91 2.96 0.41
CA CYS A 88 -9.06 3.22 -0.46
C CYS A 88 -10.40 3.27 0.30
N ASN A 89 -10.50 2.59 1.45
CA ASN A 89 -11.65 2.64 2.36
C ASN A 89 -11.60 3.80 3.36
N GLY A 90 -10.64 4.73 3.21
CA GLY A 90 -10.50 5.91 4.06
C GLY A 90 -9.61 5.72 5.27
N TRP A 91 -8.83 4.62 5.35
CA TRP A 91 -7.87 4.45 6.43
C TRP A 91 -6.78 5.54 6.33
N PRO A 92 -6.56 6.37 7.37
CA PRO A 92 -5.61 7.46 7.30
C PRO A 92 -4.15 7.00 7.13
N SER A 93 -3.33 7.84 6.51
CA SER A 93 -1.92 7.56 6.19
C SER A 93 -0.96 7.54 7.38
N HIS A 94 -1.43 7.89 8.58
CA HIS A 94 -0.68 7.73 9.85
C HIS A 94 -1.05 6.41 10.56
N HIS A 95 -1.70 5.50 9.83
CA HIS A 95 -2.11 4.15 10.24
C HIS A 95 -2.73 4.04 11.65
N PRO A 96 -3.74 4.84 12.01
CA PRO A 96 -4.35 4.76 13.34
C PRO A 96 -4.97 3.38 13.55
N GLY A 97 -4.75 2.80 14.73
CA GLY A 97 -5.28 1.48 15.10
C GLY A 97 -4.66 0.29 14.35
N ALA A 98 -3.53 0.49 13.66
CA ALA A 98 -2.78 -0.58 12.99
C ALA A 98 -2.53 -1.78 13.92
N GLN A 99 -2.74 -2.98 13.38
CA GLN A 99 -2.49 -4.25 14.06
C GLN A 99 -1.17 -4.88 13.57
N ARG A 100 -0.53 -5.65 14.45
CA ARG A 100 0.71 -6.40 14.16
C ARG A 100 0.42 -7.76 13.54
#